data_AF-Q85J60-F1
#
_entry.id   AF-Q85J60-F1
#
_cell.length_a   1.000
_cell.length_b   1.000
_cell.length_c   1.000
_cell.angle_alpha   90.00
_cell.angle_beta   90.00
_cell.angle_gamma   90.00
#
_symmetry.space_group_name_H-M   'P 1'
#
loop_
_entity.id
_entity.type
_entity.pdbx_description
1 polymer ?
#
loop_
_entity_poly.entity_id
_entity_poly.type
_entity_poly.pdbx_seq_one_letter_code
_entity_poly.pdbx_strand_id
1 'polypeptide(L)' 'LIEKIWEPSVTLKAIGHQWYWSYEYSDFMNVEFDSYMIPTNDLTVDSFRLLDVDNRVILPMTSQIRILVTASDVIHLWTV' A
#
# COMPACT_ATOMS: atom_id res chain seq x y z
N LEU A 1 -26.26 8.06 -8.48
CA LEU A 1 -25.70 8.01 -7.12
C LEU A 1 -24.81 9.24 -6.99
N ILE A 2 -25.16 10.23 -6.17
CA ILE A 2 -24.21 11.30 -5.85
C ILE A 2 -23.30 10.68 -4.79
N GLU A 3 -22.08 10.32 -5.17
CA GLU A 3 -21.05 10.04 -4.18
C GLU A 3 -20.96 11.28 -3.29
N LYS A 4 -21.16 11.08 -1.99
CA LYS A 4 -20.96 12.12 -1.01
C LYS A 4 -19.52 12.61 -1.17
N ILE A 5 -19.36 13.89 -1.48
CA ILE A 5 -18.04 14.51 -1.66
C ILE A 5 -17.42 14.57 -0.28
N TRP A 6 -16.68 13.53 0.05
CA TRP A 6 -15.84 13.52 1.22
C TRP A 6 -14.47 14.03 0.81
N GLU A 7 -13.94 14.97 1.59
CA GLU A 7 -12.55 15.39 1.47
C GLU A 7 -11.68 14.38 2.24
N PRO A 8 -10.96 13.47 1.56
CA PRO A 8 -10.09 12.53 2.26
C PRO A 8 -8.97 13.31 2.93
N SER A 9 -8.61 12.88 4.14
CA SER A 9 -7.50 13.46 4.88
C SER A 9 -6.14 13.00 4.36
N VAL A 10 -6.09 11.86 3.65
CA VAL A 10 -4.87 11.31 3.03
C VAL A 10 -5.25 10.55 1.76
N THR A 11 -4.48 10.74 0.70
CA THR A 11 -4.51 9.94 -0.53
C THR A 11 -3.26 9.06 -0.60
N LEU A 12 -3.46 7.75 -0.73
CA LEU A 12 -2.43 6.76 -0.97
C LEU A 12 -2.62 6.20 -2.37
N LYS A 13 -1.55 6.15 -3.16
CA LYS A 13 -1.54 5.43 -4.44
C LYS A 13 -0.78 4.12 -4.27
N ALA A 14 -1.43 3.01 -4.61
CA ALA A 14 -0.88 1.67 -4.62
C ALA A 14 -0.67 1.21 -6.07
N ILE A 15 0.57 0.86 -6.41
CA ILE A 15 0.98 0.47 -7.75
C ILE A 15 1.43 -0.98 -7.71
N GLY A 16 0.73 -1.84 -8.43
CA GLY A 16 1.08 -3.25 -8.58
C GLY A 16 2.18 -3.45 -9.61
N HIS A 17 3.21 -4.18 -9.23
CA HIS A 17 4.29 -4.64 -10.09
C HIS A 17 4.36 -6.17 -10.04
N GLN A 18 5.14 -6.79 -10.92
CA GLN A 18 5.43 -8.22 -10.82
C GLN A 18 6.07 -8.57 -9.47
N TRP A 19 5.21 -9.06 -8.57
CA TRP A 19 5.49 -9.62 -7.24
C TRP A 19 5.89 -8.63 -6.14
N TYR A 20 5.58 -7.35 -6.29
CA TYR A 20 5.69 -6.35 -5.23
C TYR A 20 4.72 -5.19 -5.43
N TRP A 21 4.60 -4.34 -4.42
CA TRP A 21 3.77 -3.14 -4.48
C TRP A 21 4.63 -1.91 -4.21
N SER A 22 4.41 -0.85 -4.97
CA SER A 22 4.95 0.48 -4.66
C SER A 22 3.84 1.37 -4.12
N TYR A 23 4.17 2.19 -3.12
CA TYR A 23 3.23 3.07 -2.45
C TYR A 23 3.70 4.52 -2.51
N GLU A 24 2.80 5.43 -2.91
CA GLU A 24 3.07 6.87 -2.97
C GLU A 24 2.08 7.64 -2.08
N TYR A 25 2.59 8.52 -1.22
CA TYR A 25 1.79 9.49 -0.48
C TYR A 25 1.81 10.83 -1.22
N SER A 26 0.76 11.08 -2.00
CA SER A 26 0.70 12.22 -2.92
C SER A 26 0.52 13.58 -2.26
N ASP A 27 -0.03 13.61 -1.04
CA ASP A 27 -0.64 14.83 -0.51
C ASP A 27 0.32 15.73 0.29
N PHE A 28 1.44 15.20 0.82
CA PHE A 28 2.25 15.98 1.79
C PHE A 28 3.77 15.89 1.63
N MET A 29 4.33 14.73 1.26
CA MET A 29 5.79 14.52 1.43
C MET A 29 6.52 13.88 0.24
N ASN A 30 5.89 13.68 -0.92
CA ASN A 30 6.50 12.96 -2.06
C ASN A 30 7.24 11.69 -1.58
N VAL A 31 6.61 10.95 -0.67
CA VAL A 31 7.17 9.71 -0.14
C VAL A 31 6.73 8.59 -1.05
N GLU A 32 7.70 7.89 -1.60
CA GLU A 32 7.53 6.69 -2.40
C GLU A 32 8.42 5.57 -1.85
N PHE A 33 7.90 4.35 -1.82
CA PHE A 33 8.70 3.16 -1.47
C PHE A 33 8.11 1.88 -2.06
N ASP A 34 8.98 0.89 -2.21
CA ASP A 34 8.61 -0.46 -2.62
C ASP A 34 8.43 -1.36 -1.40
N SER A 35 7.48 -2.30 -1.51
CA SER A 35 7.10 -3.24 -0.47
C SER A 35 7.17 -4.66 -1.03
N TYR A 36 8.16 -5.41 -0.55
CA TYR A 36 8.44 -6.80 -0.93
C TYR A 36 8.12 -7.74 0.22
N MET A 37 7.67 -8.95 -0.12
CA MET A 37 7.53 -10.03 0.85
C MET A 37 8.89 -10.41 1.43
N ILE A 38 8.99 -10.50 2.76
CA ILE A 38 10.22 -10.93 3.41
C ILE A 38 10.47 -12.42 3.09
N PRO A 39 11.65 -12.80 2.56
CA PRO A 39 12.00 -14.19 2.33
C PRO A 39 11.91 -15.03 3.60
N THR A 40 11.50 -16.30 3.49
CA THR A 40 11.30 -17.17 4.66
C THR A 40 12.57 -17.33 5.52
N ASN A 41 13.75 -17.25 4.91
CA ASN A 41 15.03 -17.35 5.62
C ASN A 41 15.38 -16.11 6.45
N ASP A 42 14.75 -14.98 6.15
CA ASP A 42 15.01 -13.68 6.80
C ASP A 42 13.91 -13.31 7.82
N LEU A 43 12.93 -14.21 8.05
CA LEU A 43 11.84 -13.99 9.00
C LEU A 43 12.34 -14.03 10.45
N THR A 44 11.78 -13.15 11.28
CA THR A 44 11.95 -13.20 12.73
C THR A 44 10.98 -14.20 13.37
N VAL A 45 11.21 -14.58 14.62
CA VAL A 45 10.40 -15.60 15.33
C VAL A 45 8.90 -15.22 15.38
N ASP A 46 8.59 -13.93 15.45
CA ASP A 46 7.22 -13.42 15.54
C ASP A 46 6.63 -13.01 14.18
N SER A 47 7.34 -13.28 13.08
CA SER A 47 6.91 -12.89 11.73
C SER A 47 5.91 -13.87 11.12
N PHE A 48 5.01 -13.35 10.29
CA PHE A 48 4.04 -14.16 9.56
C PHE A 48 4.57 -14.54 8.17
N ARG A 49 4.77 -15.84 7.96
CA ARG A 49 5.19 -16.40 6.67
C ARG A 49 4.18 -16.07 5.57
N LEU A 50 4.66 -15.52 4.45
CA LEU A 50 3.88 -15.07 3.29
C LEU A 50 3.00 -13.82 3.50
N LEU A 51 3.10 -13.16 4.65
CA LEU A 51 2.29 -11.96 4.95
C LEU A 51 3.15 -10.75 5.30
N ASP A 52 4.27 -10.95 5.99
CA ASP A 52 5.16 -9.84 6.33
C ASP A 52 5.94 -9.32 5.13
N VAL A 53 6.06 -8.00 5.09
CA VAL A 53 6.78 -7.22 4.08
C VAL A 53 7.87 -6.37 4.73
N ASP A 54 8.88 -6.01 3.95
CA ASP A 54 10.00 -5.17 4.38
C ASP A 54 9.57 -3.72 4.74
N ASN A 55 8.73 -3.10 3.91
CA ASN A 55 8.19 -1.77 4.12
C ASN A 55 6.66 -1.82 4.23
N ARG A 56 6.13 -1.48 5.41
CA ARG A 56 4.68 -1.46 5.66
C ARG A 56 4.08 -0.10 5.31
N VAL A 57 2.89 -0.13 4.74
CA VAL A 57 2.06 1.07 4.56
C VAL A 57 1.57 1.54 5.93
N ILE A 58 1.80 2.81 6.26
CA ILE A 58 1.40 3.42 7.53
C ILE A 58 0.33 4.47 7.22
N LEU A 59 -0.85 4.30 7.82
CA LEU A 59 -1.98 5.19 7.62
C LEU A 59 -2.54 5.66 8.97
N PRO A 60 -3.01 6.91 9.07
CA PRO A 60 -3.61 7.41 10.30
C PRO A 60 -4.94 6.71 10.58
N MET A 61 -5.13 6.27 11.82
CA MET A 61 -6.40 5.70 12.27
C MET A 61 -7.50 6.77 12.30
N THR A 62 -8.76 6.34 12.20
CA THR A 62 -9.97 7.20 12.32
C THR A 62 -10.06 8.36 11.32
N SER A 63 -9.25 8.31 10.25
CA SER A 63 -9.23 9.31 9.18
C SER A 63 -9.79 8.72 7.90
N GLN A 64 -10.40 9.55 7.06
CA GLN A 64 -10.86 9.09 5.76
C GLN A 64 -9.70 9.07 4.77
N ILE A 65 -9.40 7.89 4.26
CA ILE A 65 -8.29 7.66 3.33
C ILE A 65 -8.85 7.35 1.95
N ARG A 66 -8.33 8.02 0.93
CA ARG A 66 -8.58 7.68 -0.47
C ARG A 66 -7.45 6.78 -0.95
N ILE A 67 -7.78 5.63 -1.51
CA ILE A 67 -6.80 4.71 -2.10
C ILE A 67 -6.99 4.72 -3.62
N LEU A 68 -5.91 5.00 -4.36
CA LEU A 68 -5.87 4.92 -5.81
C LEU A 68 -5.04 3.70 -6.19
N VAL A 69 -5.66 2.72 -6.87
CA VAL A 69 -4.97 1.47 -7.25
C VAL A 69 -4.72 1.46 -8.74
N THR A 70 -3.49 1.13 -9.13
CA THR A 70 -3.10 0.93 -10.54
C THR A 70 -2.01 -0.14 -10.63
N ALA A 71 -1.54 -0.44 -11.84
CA ALA A 71 -0.44 -1.36 -12.07
C ALA A 71 0.49 -0.82 -13.17
N SER A 72 1.78 -1.11 -13.07
CA SER A 72 2.76 -0.70 -14.10
C SER A 72 2.93 -1.74 -15.21
N ASP A 73 2.55 -3.00 -14.95
CA ASP A 73 2.77 -4.13 -15.85
C ASP A 73 1.48 -4.92 -16.18
N VAL A 74 1.24 -6.03 -15.50
CA VAL A 74 0.07 -6.89 -15.67
C VAL A 74 -1.02 -6.50 -14.68
N ILE A 75 -2.17 -7.17 -14.77
CA ILE A 75 -3.28 -6.93 -13.85
C ILE A 75 -2.92 -7.49 -12.47
N HIS A 76 -3.08 -6.66 -11.45
CA HIS A 76 -3.00 -7.03 -10.03
C HIS A 76 -4.28 -6.61 -9.30
N LEU A 77 -4.53 -7.23 -8.15
CA LEU A 77 -5.64 -6.89 -7.27
C LEU A 77 -5.10 -6.51 -5.89
N TRP A 78 -5.41 -5.30 -5.44
CA TRP A 78 -5.04 -4.83 -4.11
C TRP A 78 -6.18 -5.16 -3.12
N THR A 79 -5.87 -5.91 -2.06
CA THR A 79 -6.83 -6.34 -1.03
C THR A 79 -6.17 -6.28 0.35
N VAL A 80 -6.96 -5.95 1.38
CA VAL A 80 -6.55 -5.87 2.80
C VAL A 80 -7.59 -6.55 3.68
#